data_AF-A0AAW0MJ86-F1
#
_entry.id   AF-A0AAW0MJ86-F1
#
_cell.length_a   1.000
_cell.length_b   1.000
_cell.length_c   1.000
_cell.angle_alpha   90.00
_cell.angle_beta   90.00
_cell.angle_gamma   90.00
#
_symmetry.space_group_name_H-M   'P 1'
#
loop_
_entity.id
_entity.type
_entity.pdbx_description
1 polymer ?
#
loop_
_entity_poly.entity_id
_entity_poly.type
_entity_poly.pdbx_seq_one_letter_code
_entity_poly.pdbx_strand_id
1 'polypeptide(L)'
;MAFRRALRRTALVGGGAVVTAFGLSQLLEYRKKQARLAHVTAEADLKVPFASELPTRQAQLSALKTTEEFDVLIVGGGATGAGCALDAVTRSKNRRTNTHCTEQLR
;
A
#
# COMPACT_ATOMS: atom_id res chain seq x y z
N MET A 1 57.15 13.53 -38.78
CA MET A 1 56.47 14.32 -37.72
C MET A 1 54.93 14.35 -37.81
N ALA A 2 54.27 13.87 -38.90
CA ALA A 2 52.81 13.96 -39.08
C ALA A 2 51.98 12.89 -38.34
N PHE A 3 52.54 11.70 -38.09
CA PHE A 3 51.82 10.55 -37.50
C PHE A 3 51.43 10.75 -36.03
N ARG A 4 52.25 11.48 -35.26
CA ARG A 4 51.99 11.77 -33.83
C ARG A 4 50.83 12.75 -33.61
N ARG A 5 50.46 13.56 -34.61
CA ARG A 5 49.33 14.50 -34.53
C ARG A 5 47.99 13.83 -34.85
N ALA A 6 47.98 12.78 -35.69
CA ALA A 6 46.78 12.00 -36.00
C ALA A 6 46.35 11.10 -34.82
N LEU A 7 47.31 10.44 -34.15
CA LEU A 7 47.03 9.58 -32.99
C LEU A 7 46.41 10.31 -31.79
N ARG A 8 46.76 11.59 -31.58
CA ARG A 8 46.18 12.41 -30.49
C ARG A 8 44.72 12.78 -30.74
N ARG A 9 44.30 12.83 -32.02
CA ARG A 9 42.93 13.20 -32.41
C ARG A 9 41.96 12.02 -32.34
N THR A 10 42.42 10.79 -32.57
CA THR A 10 41.57 9.59 -32.50
C THR A 10 41.28 9.14 -31.06
N ALA A 11 42.24 9.34 -30.14
CA ALA A 11 42.04 9.01 -28.72
C ALA A 11 40.94 9.84 -28.02
N LEU A 12 40.75 11.10 -28.43
CA LEU A 12 39.72 11.99 -27.89
C LEU A 12 38.29 11.57 -28.29
N VAL A 13 38.12 11.00 -29.50
CA VAL A 13 36.81 10.56 -30.00
C VAL A 13 36.40 9.23 -29.37
N GLY A 14 37.36 8.32 -29.10
CA GLY A 14 37.09 7.05 -28.44
C GLY A 14 36.68 7.20 -26.96
N GLY A 15 37.30 8.13 -26.23
CA GLY A 15 36.97 8.37 -24.81
C GLY A 15 35.61 9.02 -24.59
N GLY A 16 35.18 9.92 -25.48
CA GLY A 16 33.91 10.63 -25.36
C GLY A 16 32.69 9.69 -25.42
N ALA A 17 32.71 8.68 -26.30
CA ALA A 17 31.60 7.75 -26.47
C ALA A 17 31.35 6.86 -25.23
N VAL A 18 32.42 6.45 -24.52
CA VAL A 18 32.29 5.64 -23.30
C VAL A 18 31.70 6.48 -22.15
N VAL A 19 32.16 7.73 -22.00
CA VAL A 19 31.64 8.63 -20.97
C VAL A 19 30.18 8.99 -21.22
N THR A 20 29.77 9.25 -22.46
CA THR A 20 28.36 9.53 -22.77
C THR A 20 27.49 8.29 -22.62
N ALA A 21 27.94 7.10 -23.05
CA ALA A 21 27.18 5.86 -22.86
C ALA A 21 27.01 5.50 -21.37
N PHE A 22 28.07 5.63 -20.57
CA PHE A 22 28.03 5.37 -19.14
C PHE A 22 27.21 6.44 -18.38
N GLY A 23 27.33 7.72 -18.77
CA GLY A 23 26.52 8.80 -18.23
C GLY A 23 25.02 8.64 -18.56
N LEU A 24 24.69 8.25 -19.80
CA LEU A 24 23.32 7.94 -20.21
C LEU A 24 22.77 6.71 -19.49
N SER A 25 23.55 5.64 -19.31
CA SER A 25 23.08 4.45 -18.60
C SER A 25 22.76 4.77 -17.14
N GLN A 26 23.62 5.51 -16.46
CA GLN A 26 23.39 5.99 -15.08
C GLN A 26 22.13 6.87 -15.00
N LEU A 27 21.92 7.76 -15.98
CA LEU A 27 20.77 8.64 -16.01
C LEU A 27 19.46 7.89 -16.27
N LEU A 28 19.47 6.91 -17.18
CA LEU A 28 18.32 6.06 -17.48
C LEU A 28 17.95 5.19 -16.27
N GLU A 29 18.93 4.58 -15.60
CA GLU A 29 18.71 3.80 -14.38
C GLU A 29 18.16 4.67 -13.24
N TYR A 30 18.64 5.92 -13.11
CA TYR A 30 18.11 6.87 -12.14
C TYR A 30 16.65 7.26 -12.45
N ARG A 31 16.31 7.52 -13.72
CA ARG A 31 14.93 7.78 -14.16
C ARG A 31 14.02 6.57 -13.94
N LYS A 32 14.52 5.35 -14.14
CA LYS A 32 13.78 4.10 -13.91
C LYS A 32 13.47 3.88 -12.43
N LYS A 33 14.44 4.15 -11.53
CA LYS A 33 14.22 4.14 -10.08
C LYS A 33 13.20 5.18 -9.64
N GLN A 34 13.28 6.40 -10.20
CA GLN A 34 12.31 7.48 -9.95
C GLN A 34 10.89 7.09 -10.39
N ALA A 35 10.73 6.48 -11.56
CA ALA A 35 9.43 5.99 -12.04
C ALA A 35 8.86 4.87 -11.15
N ARG A 36 9.71 3.95 -10.67
CA ARG A 36 9.31 2.90 -9.72
C ARG A 36 8.87 3.50 -8.38
N LEU A 37 9.57 4.51 -7.88
CA LEU A 37 9.19 5.22 -6.65
C LEU A 37 7.85 5.93 -6.82
N ALA A 38 7.61 6.60 -7.96
CA ALA A 38 6.34 7.28 -8.24
C ALA A 38 5.13 6.31 -8.26
N HIS A 39 5.31 5.08 -8.74
CA HIS A 39 4.27 4.05 -8.67
C HIS A 39 3.92 3.68 -7.23
N VAL A 40 4.92 3.48 -6.37
CA VAL A 40 4.73 3.14 -4.95
C VAL A 40 4.02 4.26 -4.18
N THR A 41 4.32 5.53 -4.50
CA THR A 41 3.65 6.67 -3.87
C THR A 41 2.17 6.77 -4.24
N ALA A 42 1.79 6.36 -5.46
CA ALA A 42 0.39 6.33 -5.89
C ALA A 42 -0.41 5.21 -5.19
N GLU A 43 0.24 4.11 -4.84
CA GLU A 43 -0.37 2.99 -4.10
C GLU A 43 -0.47 3.27 -2.59
N ALA A 44 0.38 4.16 -2.07
CA ALA A 44 0.36 4.56 -0.66
C ALA A 44 -0.82 5.47 -0.29
N ASP A 45 -1.49 6.10 -1.27
CA ASP A 45 -2.70 6.93 -1.06
C ASP A 45 -4.00 6.14 -1.18
N LEU A 46 -3.96 4.83 -0.87
CA LEU A 46 -5.18 4.10 -0.51
C LEU A 46 -5.63 4.59 0.86
N LYS A 47 -6.36 5.71 0.86
CA LYS A 47 -7.05 6.26 2.02
C LYS A 47 -8.13 5.28 2.47
N VAL A 48 -7.73 4.24 3.18
CA VAL A 48 -8.66 3.33 3.85
C VAL A 48 -9.40 4.19 4.88
N PRO A 49 -10.74 4.34 4.78
CA PRO A 49 -11.49 5.10 5.75
C PRO A 49 -11.51 4.30 7.05
N PHE A 50 -10.48 4.48 7.87
CA PHE A 50 -10.56 4.11 9.27
C PHE A 50 -11.55 5.06 9.92
N ALA A 51 -12.63 4.52 10.48
CA ALA A 51 -13.53 5.30 11.32
C ALA A 51 -12.68 5.95 12.41
N SER A 52 -12.64 7.29 12.43
CA SER A 52 -11.74 8.07 13.28
C SER A 52 -12.06 7.94 14.77
N GLU A 53 -13.22 7.37 15.11
CA GLU A 53 -13.70 7.26 16.47
C GLU A 53 -14.44 5.94 16.67
N LEU A 54 -14.08 5.21 17.73
CA LEU A 54 -14.72 3.96 18.08
C LEU A 54 -16.12 4.25 18.65
N PRO A 55 -17.15 3.48 18.28
CA PRO A 55 -18.49 3.68 18.81
C PRO A 55 -18.48 3.50 20.34
N THR A 56 -19.15 4.40 21.05
CA THR A 56 -19.29 4.32 22.50
C THR A 56 -20.03 3.05 22.91
N ARG A 57 -19.79 2.58 24.14
CA ARG A 57 -20.47 1.39 24.68
C ARG A 57 -21.99 1.48 24.61
N GLN A 58 -22.54 2.67 24.87
CA GLN A 58 -23.97 2.93 24.79
C GLN A 58 -24.48 2.79 23.36
N ALA A 59 -23.76 3.32 22.38
CA ALA A 59 -24.13 3.17 20.97
C ALA A 59 -24.11 1.70 20.53
N GLN A 60 -23.13 0.92 20.97
CA GLN A 60 -23.05 -0.52 20.71
C GLN A 60 -24.21 -1.29 21.35
N LEU A 61 -24.52 -1.03 22.62
CA LEU A 61 -25.65 -1.67 23.31
C LEU A 61 -27.00 -1.28 22.72
N SER A 62 -27.14 -0.02 22.29
CA SER A 62 -28.33 0.43 21.56
C SER A 62 -28.46 -0.31 20.24
N ALA A 63 -27.40 -0.38 19.42
CA ALA A 63 -27.39 -1.13 18.17
C ALA A 63 -27.76 -2.60 18.37
N LEU A 64 -27.29 -3.22 19.45
CA LEU A 64 -27.63 -4.61 19.80
C LEU A 64 -29.13 -4.80 20.12
N LYS A 65 -29.76 -3.81 20.74
CA LYS A 65 -31.18 -3.86 21.16
C LYS A 65 -32.15 -3.41 20.07
N THR A 66 -31.74 -2.46 19.23
CA THR A 66 -32.59 -1.87 18.19
C THR A 66 -32.60 -2.69 16.91
N THR A 67 -31.58 -3.50 16.68
CA THR A 67 -31.51 -4.37 15.51
C THR A 67 -32.25 -5.66 15.82
N GLU A 68 -33.24 -6.00 15.00
CA GLU A 68 -34.08 -7.19 15.22
C GLU A 68 -33.35 -8.51 14.92
N GLU A 69 -32.46 -8.52 13.92
CA GLU A 69 -31.75 -9.72 13.49
C GLU A 69 -30.29 -9.42 13.09
N PHE A 70 -29.39 -10.32 13.48
CA PHE A 70 -27.98 -10.30 13.13
C PHE A 70 -27.64 -11.55 12.30
N ASP A 71 -26.84 -11.38 11.26
CA ASP A 71 -26.38 -12.52 10.45
C ASP A 71 -25.47 -13.45 11.27
N VAL A 72 -24.60 -12.86 12.10
CA VAL A 72 -23.67 -13.56 13.01
C VAL A 72 -23.46 -12.73 14.27
N LEU A 73 -23.57 -13.37 15.44
CA LEU A 73 -23.20 -12.79 16.74
C LEU A 73 -21.91 -13.44 17.24
N ILE A 74 -20.93 -12.63 17.59
CA ILE A 74 -19.62 -13.09 18.07
C ILE A 74 -19.47 -12.70 19.54
N VAL A 75 -19.24 -13.70 20.39
CA VAL A 75 -19.02 -13.52 21.83
C VAL A 75 -17.55 -13.70 22.14
N GLY A 76 -16.90 -12.61 22.59
CA GLY A 76 -15.49 -12.58 22.96
C GLY A 76 -14.61 -11.92 21.89
N GLY A 77 -13.86 -10.88 22.30
CA GLY A 77 -13.02 -10.05 21.41
C GLY A 77 -11.55 -10.49 21.31
N GLY A 78 -11.20 -11.73 21.65
CA GLY A 78 -9.83 -12.24 21.52
C GLY A 78 -9.40 -12.43 20.06
N ALA A 79 -8.17 -12.92 19.83
CA ALA A 79 -7.63 -13.13 18.48
C ALA A 79 -8.57 -13.96 17.57
N THR A 80 -9.18 -15.02 18.13
CA THR A 80 -10.16 -15.85 17.41
C THR A 80 -11.42 -15.07 17.06
N GLY A 81 -11.99 -14.32 18.02
CA GLY A 81 -13.21 -13.54 17.80
C GLY A 81 -13.01 -12.40 16.81
N ALA A 82 -11.85 -11.73 16.85
CA ALA A 82 -11.47 -10.71 15.88
C ALA A 82 -11.31 -11.29 14.46
N GLY A 83 -10.68 -12.47 14.33
CA GLY A 83 -10.56 -13.17 13.06
C GLY A 83 -11.92 -13.57 12.48
N CYS A 84 -12.81 -14.12 13.30
CA CYS A 84 -14.18 -14.46 12.90
C CYS A 84 -14.99 -13.22 12.51
N ALA A 85 -14.83 -12.09 13.21
CA ALA A 85 -15.52 -10.84 12.87
C ALA A 85 -15.06 -10.29 11.52
N LEU A 86 -13.76 -10.35 11.26
CA LEU A 86 -13.18 -9.95 9.97
C LEU A 86 -13.64 -10.88 8.84
N ASP A 87 -13.66 -12.19 9.06
CA ASP A 87 -14.12 -13.17 8.07
C ASP A 87 -15.61 -12.99 7.73
N ALA A 88 -16.46 -12.74 8.74
CA ALA A 88 -17.88 -12.48 8.54
C ALA A 88 -18.14 -11.21 7.69
N VAL A 89 -17.42 -10.12 7.98
CA VAL A 89 -17.55 -8.85 7.24
C VAL A 89 -17.03 -8.98 5.81
N THR A 90 -15.92 -9.71 5.59
CA THR A 90 -15.30 -9.82 4.26
C THR A 90 -16.07 -10.73 3.31
N ARG A 91 -16.81 -11.74 3.81
CA ARG A 91 -17.66 -12.61 2.99
C ARG A 91 -18.98 -11.96 2.57
N SER A 92 -19.51 -11.04 3.37
CA SER A 92 -20.86 -10.52 3.17
C SER A 92 -20.94 -9.18 2.42
N LYS A 93 -20.02 -8.99 1.48
CA LYS A 93 -19.74 -7.72 0.78
C LYS A 93 -20.87 -7.16 -0.10
N ASN A 94 -22.08 -7.72 -0.07
CA ASN A 94 -23.21 -7.33 -0.94
C ASN A 94 -24.55 -7.09 -0.22
N ARG A 95 -24.58 -7.11 1.12
CA ARG A 95 -25.74 -6.72 1.91
C ARG A 95 -25.22 -5.88 3.07
N ARG A 96 -25.95 -4.84 3.49
CA ARG A 96 -25.66 -4.13 4.76
C ARG A 96 -25.68 -5.18 5.87
N THR A 97 -24.53 -5.72 6.26
CA THR A 97 -24.47 -6.72 7.32
C THR A 97 -24.56 -6.05 8.66
N ASN A 98 -25.56 -6.46 9.42
CA ASN A 98 -25.60 -6.24 10.84
C ASN A 98 -24.73 -7.31 11.49
N THR A 99 -23.42 -7.15 11.42
CA THR A 99 -22.45 -7.95 12.18
C THR A 99 -22.04 -7.14 13.39
N HIS A 100 -22.40 -7.60 14.60
CA HIS A 100 -22.03 -6.95 15.85
C HIS A 100 -21.06 -7.84 16.63
N CYS A 101 -19.85 -7.34 16.86
CA CYS A 101 -18.88 -7.98 17.76
C CYS A 101 -19.01 -7.31 19.12
N THR A 102 -19.41 -8.06 20.15
CA THR A 102 -19.50 -7.51 21.51
C THR A 102 -18.25 -7.90 22.28
N GLU A 103 -17.48 -6.89 22.68
CA GLU A 103 -16.39 -7.08 23.63
C GLU A 103 -17.00 -7.08 25.05
N GLN A 104 -17.48 -8.25 25.47
CA GLN A 104 -17.73 -8.54 26.88
C GLN A 104 -16.90 -9.74 27.29
N LEU A 105 -15.76 -9.48 27.95
CA LEU A 105 -15.39 -10.14 29.21
C LEU A 105 -14.20 -9.42 29.88
N ARG A 106 -14.49 -8.32 30.59
CA ARG A 106 -14.11 -8.03 31.99
C ARG A 106 -14.49 -6.59 32.34
#